data_AF-A0A930HV93-F1
#
_entry.id   AF-A0A930HV93-F1
#
_cell.length_a   1.000
_cell.length_b   1.000
_cell.length_c   1.000
_cell.angle_alpha   90.00
_cell.angle_beta   90.00
_cell.angle_gamma   90.00
#
_symmetry.space_group_name_H-M   'P 1'
#
loop_
_entity.id
_entity.type
_entity.pdbx_description
1 polymer ?
#
loop_
_entity_poly.entity_id
_entity_poly.type
_entity_poly.pdbx_seq_one_letter_code
_entity_poly.pdbx_strand_id
1 'polypeptide(L)'
;MTFRSFMTRTHRFLGALMSVLFVAWFVSGLVLIYHAYPKYSMDEELKHSTRLPESLPTVDSLHALFTSLQIDTVPLERLKISGGTYADSRARLVILPVEGERRELAFDGDSLRSLQLDRAYLETIAARWGQRIERIDTITELDQWTPFSRLTEDLPFYRLLLTGGAGHEVYVSSVTGDVLQESTRSERLWA
;
A
#
# COMPACT_ATOMS: atom_id res chain seq x y z
N MET A 1 -31.08 7.74 -52.39
CA MET A 1 -30.55 6.47 -51.86
C MET A 1 -31.72 5.64 -51.33
N THR A 2 -31.84 4.37 -51.71
CA THR A 2 -32.89 3.50 -51.16
C THR A 2 -32.57 3.17 -49.71
N PHE A 3 -33.58 3.19 -48.83
CA PHE A 3 -33.46 2.91 -47.39
C PHE A 3 -32.64 1.64 -47.10
N ARG A 4 -32.83 0.60 -47.91
CA ARG A 4 -32.09 -0.68 -47.85
C ARG A 4 -30.58 -0.51 -48.09
N SER A 5 -30.18 0.30 -49.06
CA SER A 5 -28.76 0.55 -49.35
C SER A 5 -28.07 1.38 -48.28
N PHE A 6 -28.80 2.32 -47.66
CA PHE A 6 -28.29 3.09 -46.53
C PHE A 6 -28.05 2.16 -45.32
N MET A 7 -29.05 1.35 -44.97
CA MET A 7 -29.00 0.43 -43.84
C MET A 7 -27.85 -0.59 -43.95
N THR A 8 -27.64 -1.21 -45.12
CA THR A 8 -26.55 -2.17 -45.32
C THR A 8 -25.17 -1.53 -45.23
N ARG A 9 -25.01 -0.31 -45.76
CA ARG A 9 -23.74 0.43 -45.70
C ARG A 9 -23.40 0.82 -44.26
N THR A 10 -24.36 1.36 -43.51
CA THR A 10 -24.20 1.72 -42.10
C THR A 10 -23.90 0.49 -41.25
N HIS A 11 -24.62 -0.62 -41.44
CA HIS A 11 -24.37 -1.85 -40.70
C HIS A 11 -22.97 -2.41 -40.95
N ARG A 12 -22.50 -2.48 -42.21
CA ARG A 12 -21.13 -2.96 -42.51
C ARG A 12 -20.06 -2.05 -41.91
N PHE A 13 -20.25 -0.73 -41.98
CA PHE A 13 -19.32 0.23 -41.40
C PHE A 13 -19.27 0.11 -39.87
N LEU A 14 -20.44 0.11 -39.21
CA LEU A 14 -20.53 -0.01 -37.76
C LEU A 14 -20.02 -1.37 -37.27
N GLY A 15 -20.32 -2.45 -38.00
CA GLY A 15 -19.81 -3.78 -37.70
C GLY A 15 -18.28 -3.86 -37.80
N ALA A 16 -17.67 -3.25 -38.81
CA ALA A 16 -16.21 -3.17 -38.91
C ALA A 16 -15.60 -2.35 -37.76
N LEU A 17 -16.17 -1.19 -37.44
CA LEU A 17 -15.73 -0.35 -36.33
C LEU A 17 -15.84 -1.08 -34.97
N MET A 18 -16.98 -1.74 -34.74
CA MET A 18 -17.22 -2.53 -33.52
C MET A 18 -16.29 -3.73 -33.44
N SER A 19 -15.98 -4.39 -34.56
CA SER A 19 -15.05 -5.51 -34.58
C SER A 19 -13.65 -5.08 -34.13
N VAL A 20 -13.14 -3.94 -34.62
CA VAL A 20 -11.86 -3.39 -34.16
C VAL A 20 -11.91 -3.04 -32.67
N LEU A 21 -13.01 -2.42 -32.20
CA LEU A 21 -13.19 -2.12 -30.79
C LEU A 21 -13.18 -3.38 -29.92
N PHE A 22 -13.88 -4.45 -30.33
CA PHE A 22 -13.90 -5.72 -29.58
C PHE A 22 -12.54 -6.39 -29.52
N VAL A 23 -11.76 -6.34 -30.61
CA VAL A 23 -10.38 -6.84 -30.60
C VAL A 23 -9.52 -6.04 -29.62
N ALA A 24 -9.58 -4.70 -29.68
CA ALA A 24 -8.84 -3.84 -28.75
C ALA A 24 -9.26 -4.06 -27.29
N TRP A 25 -10.57 -4.19 -27.04
CA TRP A 25 -11.13 -4.49 -25.72
C TRP A 25 -10.67 -5.86 -25.20
N PHE A 26 -10.66 -6.89 -26.05
CA PHE A 26 -10.19 -8.22 -25.69
C PHE A 26 -8.70 -8.22 -25.35
N VAL A 27 -7.87 -7.55 -26.16
CA VAL A 27 -6.43 -7.39 -25.88
C VAL A 27 -6.22 -6.66 -24.56
N SER A 28 -6.99 -5.60 -24.27
CA SER A 28 -6.93 -4.90 -22.98
C SER A 28 -7.29 -5.83 -21.81
N GLY A 29 -8.36 -6.62 -21.93
CA GLY A 29 -8.74 -7.59 -20.90
C GLY A 29 -7.67 -8.64 -20.65
N LEU A 30 -6.98 -9.09 -21.71
CA LEU A 30 -5.85 -10.01 -21.59
C LEU A 30 -4.69 -9.37 -20.81
N VAL A 31 -4.35 -8.12 -21.09
CA VAL A 31 -3.33 -7.39 -20.32
C VAL A 31 -3.71 -7.32 -18.84
N LEU A 32 -4.96 -6.97 -18.50
CA LEU A 32 -5.41 -6.86 -17.11
C LEU A 32 -5.38 -8.19 -16.34
N ILE A 33 -5.46 -9.33 -17.03
CA ILE A 33 -5.34 -10.66 -16.40
C ILE A 33 -3.88 -10.98 -16.04
N TYR A 34 -2.92 -10.56 -16.87
CA TYR A 34 -1.50 -10.91 -16.69
C TYR A 34 -0.68 -9.84 -15.98
N HIS A 35 -1.08 -8.58 -16.11
CA HIS A 35 -0.45 -7.44 -15.47
C HIS A 35 -1.44 -6.81 -14.50
N ALA A 36 -1.30 -7.20 -13.23
CA ALA A 36 -2.07 -6.59 -12.17
C ALA A 36 -1.62 -5.15 -11.95
N TYR A 37 -2.58 -4.32 -11.53
CA TYR A 37 -2.28 -3.00 -10.98
C TYR A 37 -1.22 -3.12 -9.87
N PRO A 38 -0.19 -2.25 -9.82
CA PRO A 38 0.84 -2.30 -8.80
C PRO A 38 0.17 -2.23 -7.43
N LYS A 39 0.56 -3.09 -6.50
CA LYS A 39 0.02 -3.08 -5.15
C LYS A 39 1.16 -3.40 -4.22
N TYR A 40 1.36 -2.56 -3.21
CA TYR A 40 2.24 -2.91 -2.10
C TYR A 40 1.53 -3.92 -1.19
N SER A 41 1.85 -5.19 -1.40
CA SER A 41 1.29 -6.31 -0.65
C SER A 41 2.01 -6.53 0.68
N MET A 42 1.37 -7.27 1.59
CA MET A 42 1.98 -7.58 2.88
C MET A 42 3.23 -8.46 2.73
N ASP A 43 3.31 -9.28 1.68
CA ASP A 43 4.49 -10.09 1.38
C ASP A 43 5.67 -9.23 0.89
N GLU A 44 5.40 -8.22 0.07
CA GLU A 44 6.41 -7.24 -0.34
C GLU A 44 6.86 -6.37 0.84
N GLU A 45 5.92 -5.95 1.68
CA GLU A 45 6.24 -5.25 2.91
C GLU A 45 7.17 -6.06 3.80
N LEU A 46 6.89 -7.35 3.99
CA LEU A 46 7.76 -8.25 4.75
C LEU A 46 9.13 -8.40 4.10
N LYS A 47 9.20 -8.56 2.77
CA LYS A 47 10.45 -8.70 2.02
C LYS A 47 11.35 -7.47 2.16
N HIS A 48 10.76 -6.29 2.24
CA HIS A 48 11.45 -5.01 2.37
C HIS A 48 11.53 -4.51 3.82
N SER A 49 10.97 -5.25 4.78
CA SER A 49 11.04 -4.89 6.20
C SER A 49 12.47 -5.03 6.74
N THR A 50 12.78 -4.19 7.74
CA THR A 50 14.06 -4.33 8.46
C THR A 50 14.07 -5.65 9.21
N ARG A 51 15.17 -6.38 9.12
CA ARG A 51 15.35 -7.62 9.89
C ARG A 51 15.35 -7.31 11.38
N LEU A 52 14.61 -8.13 12.14
CA LEU A 52 14.67 -8.08 13.59
C LEU A 52 16.10 -8.37 14.07
N PRO A 53 16.53 -7.76 15.19
CA PRO A 53 17.82 -8.06 15.78
C PRO A 53 17.88 -9.53 16.24
N GLU A 54 19.09 -10.10 16.28
CA GLU A 54 19.29 -11.51 16.69
C GLU A 54 18.89 -11.74 18.16
N SER A 55 19.08 -10.74 19.02
CA SER A 55 18.65 -10.77 20.41
C SER A 55 17.32 -10.02 20.57
N LEU A 56 16.23 -10.77 20.77
CA LEU A 56 14.92 -10.22 21.07
C LEU A 56 14.70 -10.09 22.59
N PRO A 57 13.93 -9.09 23.04
CA PRO A 57 13.53 -8.98 24.44
C PRO A 57 12.60 -10.13 24.84
N THR A 58 12.51 -10.39 26.16
CA THR A 58 11.66 -11.43 26.71
C THR A 58 10.18 -11.16 26.44
N VAL A 59 9.40 -12.24 26.25
CA VAL A 59 7.97 -12.16 25.91
C VAL A 59 7.07 -12.17 27.17
N ASP A 60 7.67 -12.23 28.36
CA ASP A 60 6.95 -12.41 29.64
C ASP A 60 5.92 -11.31 29.89
N SER A 61 6.26 -10.04 29.58
CA SER A 61 5.33 -8.92 29.73
C SER A 61 4.12 -9.04 28.79
N LEU A 62 4.33 -9.53 27.55
CA LEU A 62 3.25 -9.79 26.60
C LEU A 62 2.39 -10.98 27.06
N HIS A 63 3.02 -12.04 27.58
CA HIS A 63 2.29 -13.19 28.12
C HIS A 63 1.42 -12.80 29.32
N ALA A 64 1.98 -12.07 30.30
CA ALA A 64 1.24 -11.57 31.44
C ALA A 64 0.07 -10.67 31.03
N LEU A 65 0.28 -9.81 30.03
CA LEU A 65 -0.78 -8.99 29.43
C LEU A 65 -1.89 -9.88 28.83
N PHE A 66 -1.54 -10.87 28.02
CA PHE A 66 -2.51 -11.76 27.39
C PHE A 66 -3.32 -12.57 28.39
N THR A 67 -2.68 -13.09 29.44
CA THR A 67 -3.38 -13.77 30.54
C THR A 67 -4.30 -12.82 31.29
N SER A 68 -3.87 -11.58 31.57
CA SER A 68 -4.72 -10.57 32.22
C SER A 68 -5.96 -10.21 31.41
N LEU A 69 -5.85 -10.26 30.07
CA LEU A 69 -6.93 -9.98 29.13
C LEU A 69 -7.76 -11.23 28.79
N GLN A 70 -7.37 -12.40 29.30
CA GLN A 70 -7.97 -13.70 29.03
C GLN A 70 -7.96 -14.09 27.53
N ILE A 71 -6.84 -13.81 26.84
CA ILE A 71 -6.66 -14.06 25.39
C ILE A 71 -5.47 -15.02 25.13
N ASP A 72 -4.84 -15.52 26.17
CA ASP A 72 -3.67 -16.42 26.09
C ASP A 72 -3.96 -17.78 25.45
N THR A 73 -5.24 -18.16 25.36
CA THR A 73 -5.70 -19.44 24.76
C THR A 73 -6.59 -19.27 23.54
N VAL A 74 -6.90 -18.02 23.14
CA VAL A 74 -7.81 -17.72 22.04
C VAL A 74 -7.04 -17.74 20.72
N PRO A 75 -7.55 -18.40 19.67
CA PRO A 75 -6.92 -18.33 18.35
C PRO A 75 -7.00 -16.90 17.80
N LEU A 76 -5.84 -16.37 17.40
CA LEU A 76 -5.72 -15.03 16.83
C LEU A 76 -5.68 -15.10 15.31
N GLU A 77 -6.48 -14.26 14.66
CA GLU A 77 -6.37 -14.00 13.22
C GLU A 77 -5.22 -13.02 12.95
N ARG A 78 -5.09 -11.97 13.78
CA ARG A 78 -4.04 -10.95 13.62
C ARG A 78 -3.57 -10.39 14.95
N LEU A 79 -2.25 -10.23 15.06
CA LEU A 79 -1.60 -9.46 16.11
C LEU A 79 -0.72 -8.40 15.45
N LYS A 80 -1.00 -7.12 15.71
CA LYS A 80 -0.20 -6.00 15.17
C LYS A 80 0.27 -5.11 16.31
N ILE A 81 1.58 -4.87 16.35
CA ILE A 81 2.20 -3.85 17.19
C ILE A 81 2.66 -2.74 16.25
N SER A 82 2.21 -1.51 16.50
CA SER A 82 2.68 -0.32 15.78
C SER A 82 3.22 0.71 16.75
N GLY A 83 4.28 1.40 16.34
CA GLY A 83 4.77 2.57 17.06
C GLY A 83 3.81 3.76 16.94
N GLY A 84 4.16 4.84 17.63
CA GLY A 84 3.45 6.11 17.51
C GLY A 84 3.58 6.73 16.11
N THR A 85 2.57 7.50 15.74
CA THR A 85 2.52 8.33 14.54
C THR A 85 2.91 9.78 14.89
N TYR A 86 2.87 10.69 13.89
CA TYR A 86 3.04 12.11 14.18
C TYR A 86 1.93 12.65 15.10
N ALA A 87 0.68 12.19 14.89
CA ALA A 87 -0.49 12.64 15.63
C ALA A 87 -0.65 11.99 17.01
N ASP A 88 -0.10 10.80 17.22
CA ASP A 88 -0.21 10.06 18.48
C ASP A 88 1.07 9.26 18.72
N SER A 89 1.90 9.66 19.68
CA SER A 89 3.18 9.00 19.98
C SER A 89 3.01 7.64 20.66
N ARG A 90 1.80 7.24 21.03
CA ARG A 90 1.56 5.98 21.76
C ARG A 90 1.74 4.77 20.86
N ALA A 91 2.38 3.74 21.40
CA ALA A 91 2.42 2.45 20.74
C ALA A 91 1.03 1.80 20.83
N ARG A 92 0.61 1.13 19.78
CA ARG A 92 -0.69 0.44 19.72
C ARG A 92 -0.49 -1.06 19.51
N LEU A 93 -1.21 -1.83 20.30
CA LEU A 93 -1.35 -3.28 20.13
C LEU A 93 -2.78 -3.57 19.70
N VAL A 94 -2.92 -4.04 18.46
CA VAL A 94 -4.19 -4.48 17.89
C VAL A 94 -4.24 -6.00 17.93
N ILE A 95 -5.26 -6.51 18.59
CA ILE A 95 -5.53 -7.94 18.74
C ILE A 95 -6.84 -8.22 18.02
N LEU A 96 -6.79 -9.09 17.01
CA LEU A 96 -7.95 -9.57 16.28
C LEU A 96 -8.07 -11.09 16.48
N PRO A 97 -8.95 -11.54 17.38
CA PRO A 97 -9.31 -12.95 17.53
C PRO A 97 -9.99 -13.50 16.27
N VAL A 98 -9.94 -14.81 16.06
CA VAL A 98 -10.77 -15.48 15.03
C VAL A 98 -12.26 -15.36 15.37
N GLU A 99 -12.58 -15.45 16.67
CA GLU A 99 -13.93 -15.24 17.20
C GLU A 99 -13.88 -14.26 18.36
N GLY A 100 -14.74 -13.24 18.32
CA GLY A 100 -14.86 -12.21 19.35
C GLY A 100 -14.59 -10.80 18.82
N GLU A 101 -14.44 -9.85 19.76
CA GLU A 101 -14.28 -8.44 19.43
C GLU A 101 -12.80 -8.06 19.23
N ARG A 102 -12.56 -7.19 18.25
CA ARG A 102 -11.27 -6.51 18.06
C ARG A 102 -10.93 -5.71 19.32
N ARG A 103 -9.71 -5.88 19.83
CA ARG A 103 -9.19 -5.11 20.96
C ARG A 103 -8.01 -4.27 20.51
N GLU A 104 -7.96 -3.04 20.99
CA GLU A 104 -6.86 -2.10 20.72
C GLU A 104 -6.41 -1.49 22.04
N LEU A 105 -5.12 -1.65 22.34
CA LEU A 105 -4.49 -1.13 23.55
C LEU A 105 -3.45 -0.09 23.15
N ALA A 106 -3.50 1.07 23.80
CA ALA A 106 -2.50 2.12 23.64
C ALA A 106 -1.56 2.11 24.85
N PHE A 107 -0.26 2.20 24.59
CA PHE A 107 0.78 2.26 25.60
C PHE A 107 1.51 3.57 25.52
N ASP A 108 1.56 4.26 26.65
CA ASP A 108 2.49 5.37 26.88
C ASP A 108 3.87 4.79 27.21
N GLY A 109 4.93 5.49 26.83
CA GLY A 109 6.29 5.09 27.15
C GLY A 109 7.22 6.28 27.13
N ASP A 110 8.10 6.37 28.13
CA ASP A 110 9.03 7.49 28.30
C ASP A 110 10.05 7.60 27.14
N SER A 111 10.25 6.50 26.42
CA SER A 111 11.09 6.42 25.21
C SER A 111 10.34 6.77 23.92
N LEU A 112 8.99 6.84 23.95
CA LEU A 112 8.19 7.14 22.78
C LEU A 112 8.29 8.62 22.46
N ARG A 113 8.81 8.93 21.28
CA ARG A 113 8.84 10.27 20.71
C ARG A 113 7.89 10.33 19.54
N SER A 114 7.29 11.50 19.31
CA SER A 114 6.54 11.74 18.07
C SER A 114 7.43 11.40 16.88
N LEU A 115 6.90 10.61 15.95
CA LEU A 115 7.61 10.23 14.74
C LEU A 115 7.90 11.51 13.95
N GLN A 116 9.18 11.84 13.80
CA GLN A 116 9.59 12.92 12.91
C GLN A 116 9.82 12.35 11.52
N LEU A 117 8.89 12.66 10.61
CA LEU A 117 8.99 12.27 9.21
C LEU A 117 9.93 13.22 8.45
N ASP A 118 11.18 13.27 8.88
CA ASP A 118 12.20 14.06 8.22
C ASP A 118 12.81 13.29 7.03
N ARG A 119 13.72 13.97 6.32
CA ARG A 119 14.44 13.33 5.22
C ARG A 119 15.21 12.09 5.68
N ALA A 120 15.75 12.08 6.89
CA ALA A 120 16.51 10.93 7.39
C ALA A 120 15.60 9.70 7.52
N TYR A 121 14.39 9.85 8.05
CA TYR A 121 13.40 8.77 8.09
C TYR A 121 13.04 8.27 6.69
N LEU A 122 12.76 9.18 5.74
CA LEU A 122 12.45 8.78 4.37
C LEU A 122 13.62 8.03 3.70
N GLU A 123 14.88 8.40 3.99
CA GLU A 123 16.04 7.65 3.51
C GLU A 123 16.12 6.24 4.12
N THR A 124 15.66 6.04 5.37
CA THR A 124 15.54 4.68 5.93
C THR A 124 14.51 3.84 5.19
N ILE A 125 13.43 4.45 4.70
CA ILE A 125 12.45 3.81 3.83
C ILE A 125 13.11 3.44 2.50
N ALA A 126 13.77 4.37 1.81
CA ALA A 126 14.47 4.08 0.56
C ALA A 126 15.51 2.95 0.70
N ALA A 127 16.22 2.91 1.84
CA ALA A 127 17.21 1.89 2.15
C ALA A 127 16.63 0.46 2.23
N ARG A 128 15.31 0.29 2.45
CA ARG A 128 14.62 -1.01 2.40
C ARG A 128 14.74 -1.71 1.04
N TRP A 129 14.90 -0.91 -0.03
CA TRP A 129 15.16 -1.41 -1.38
C TRP A 129 16.65 -1.32 -1.77
N GLY A 130 17.54 -0.97 -0.83
CA GLY A 130 18.96 -0.72 -1.10
C GLY A 130 19.19 0.49 -2.01
N GLN A 131 18.24 1.42 -2.08
CA GLN A 131 18.25 2.59 -2.95
C GLN A 131 18.33 3.89 -2.14
N ARG A 132 18.57 5.00 -2.83
CA ARG A 132 18.56 6.36 -2.28
C ARG A 132 17.42 7.17 -2.90
N ILE A 133 17.06 8.28 -2.26
CA ILE A 133 16.05 9.18 -2.80
C ILE A 133 16.68 10.14 -3.81
N GLU A 134 16.17 10.14 -5.04
CA GLU A 134 16.51 11.14 -6.06
C GLU A 134 15.63 12.39 -5.94
N ARG A 135 14.34 12.19 -5.70
CA ARG A 135 13.35 13.28 -5.59
C ARG A 135 12.28 12.93 -4.58
N ILE A 136 11.78 13.96 -3.89
CA ILE A 136 10.62 13.88 -3.02
C ILE A 136 9.60 14.86 -3.56
N ASP A 137 8.41 14.36 -3.88
CA ASP A 137 7.25 15.16 -4.23
C ASP A 137 6.22 15.03 -3.10
N THR A 138 5.47 16.10 -2.81
CA THR A 138 4.35 16.06 -1.87
C THR A 138 3.05 15.98 -2.66
N ILE A 139 2.26 14.95 -2.39
CA ILE A 139 0.99 14.68 -3.07
C ILE A 139 -0.13 15.07 -2.12
N THR A 140 -0.93 16.07 -2.49
CA THR A 140 -1.99 16.62 -1.64
C THR A 140 -3.38 16.09 -1.99
N GLU A 141 -3.51 15.37 -3.11
CA GLU A 141 -4.75 14.78 -3.59
C GLU A 141 -4.46 13.38 -4.14
N LEU A 142 -5.44 12.48 -4.07
CA LEU A 142 -5.30 11.13 -4.62
C LEU A 142 -5.00 11.18 -6.12
N ASP A 143 -4.07 10.36 -6.56
CA ASP A 143 -3.68 10.26 -7.96
C ASP A 143 -4.02 8.88 -8.55
N GLN A 144 -3.68 8.68 -9.82
CA GLN A 144 -3.92 7.42 -10.52
C GLN A 144 -3.18 6.21 -9.90
N TRP A 145 -2.16 6.44 -9.07
CA TRP A 145 -1.37 5.41 -8.38
C TRP A 145 -1.81 5.17 -6.93
N THR A 146 -2.74 6.00 -6.43
CA THR A 146 -3.34 5.93 -5.10
C THR A 146 -4.87 6.08 -5.17
N PRO A 147 -5.59 5.26 -5.96
CA PRO A 147 -7.00 5.49 -6.31
C PRO A 147 -8.00 5.20 -5.18
N PHE A 148 -7.53 4.62 -4.07
CA PHE A 148 -8.42 4.16 -3.00
C PHE A 148 -8.77 5.32 -2.06
N SER A 149 -10.06 5.67 -1.98
CA SER A 149 -10.57 6.74 -1.13
C SER A 149 -10.16 6.63 0.35
N ARG A 150 -9.95 5.40 0.85
CA ARG A 150 -9.45 5.16 2.22
C ARG A 150 -8.11 5.85 2.50
N LEU A 151 -7.29 6.10 1.48
CA LEU A 151 -5.99 6.76 1.62
C LEU A 151 -6.11 8.28 1.81
N THR A 152 -7.31 8.86 1.68
CA THR A 152 -7.52 10.30 1.90
C THR A 152 -7.14 10.72 3.33
N GLU A 153 -7.29 9.82 4.30
CA GLU A 153 -6.92 10.05 5.71
C GLU A 153 -5.40 10.16 5.93
N ASP A 154 -4.61 9.63 4.98
CA ASP A 154 -3.16 9.65 5.01
C ASP A 154 -2.55 10.86 4.26
N LEU A 155 -3.38 11.68 3.59
CA LEU A 155 -2.91 12.83 2.83
C LEU A 155 -2.40 13.95 3.76
N PRO A 156 -1.36 14.71 3.34
CA PRO A 156 -0.61 14.54 2.09
C PRO A 156 0.31 13.31 2.11
N PHE A 157 0.69 12.77 0.94
CA PHE A 157 1.72 11.73 0.85
C PHE A 157 3.08 12.34 0.47
N TYR A 158 4.15 11.64 0.82
CA TYR A 158 5.46 11.84 0.21
C TYR A 158 5.67 10.77 -0.86
N ARG A 159 5.82 11.20 -2.12
CA ARG A 159 6.22 10.34 -3.23
C ARG A 159 7.72 10.42 -3.40
N LEU A 160 8.40 9.31 -3.13
CA LEU A 160 9.84 9.16 -3.23
C LEU A 160 10.16 8.54 -4.59
N LEU A 161 10.91 9.26 -5.42
CA LEU A 161 11.56 8.67 -6.58
C LEU A 161 12.90 8.10 -6.14
N LEU A 162 13.07 6.78 -6.28
CA LEU A 162 14.26 6.07 -5.86
C LEU A 162 15.26 5.87 -7.00
N THR A 163 16.54 5.84 -6.64
CA THR A 163 17.65 5.58 -7.57
C THR A 163 17.57 4.20 -8.22
N GLY A 164 18.20 4.02 -9.38
CA GLY A 164 18.37 2.71 -10.01
C GLY A 164 17.76 2.59 -11.41
N GLY A 165 17.32 3.70 -12.01
CA GLY A 165 16.89 3.77 -13.41
C GLY A 165 15.54 3.13 -13.74
N ALA A 166 14.97 2.33 -12.82
CA ALA A 166 13.67 1.67 -13.00
C ALA A 166 12.46 2.63 -12.87
N GLY A 167 12.68 3.90 -12.49
CA GLY A 167 11.61 4.83 -12.16
C GLY A 167 10.78 4.33 -10.98
N HIS A 168 11.47 3.82 -9.95
CA HIS A 168 10.84 3.23 -8.78
C HIS A 168 10.28 4.34 -7.89
N GLU A 169 8.97 4.34 -7.67
CA GLU A 169 8.23 5.33 -6.91
C GLU A 169 7.59 4.66 -5.69
N VAL A 170 7.83 5.24 -4.51
CA VAL A 170 7.28 4.77 -3.24
C VAL A 170 6.47 5.89 -2.59
N TYR A 171 5.23 5.62 -2.26
CA TYR A 171 4.32 6.56 -1.59
C TYR A 171 4.33 6.28 -0.09
N VAL A 172 4.55 7.32 0.70
CA VAL A 172 4.63 7.25 2.16
C VAL A 172 3.59 8.19 2.77
N SER A 173 2.82 7.70 3.74
CA SER A 173 1.86 8.51 4.51
C SER A 173 2.59 9.60 5.29
N SER A 174 2.14 10.85 5.21
CA SER A 174 2.68 11.91 6.08
C SER A 174 2.24 11.76 7.54
N VAL A 175 1.15 11.01 7.78
CA VAL A 175 0.54 10.86 9.10
C VAL A 175 1.22 9.72 9.87
N THR A 176 1.30 8.54 9.26
CA THR A 176 1.81 7.32 9.91
C THR A 176 3.28 7.04 9.59
N GLY A 177 3.78 7.54 8.46
CA GLY A 177 5.09 7.15 7.94
C GLY A 177 5.14 5.75 7.34
N ASP A 178 3.97 5.12 7.13
CA ASP A 178 3.84 3.82 6.48
C ASP A 178 3.95 3.96 4.96
N VAL A 179 4.45 2.91 4.31
CA VAL A 179 4.46 2.80 2.85
C VAL A 179 3.06 2.40 2.39
N LEU A 180 2.45 3.23 1.55
CA LEU A 180 1.09 3.05 1.06
C LEU A 180 1.05 2.29 -0.27
N GLN A 181 2.06 2.52 -1.10
CA GLN A 181 2.14 1.99 -2.45
C GLN A 181 3.59 2.02 -2.96
N GLU A 182 3.96 1.03 -3.76
CA GLU A 182 5.19 1.05 -4.56
C GLU A 182 4.87 0.73 -6.02
N SER A 183 5.66 1.28 -6.94
CA SER A 183 5.59 0.89 -8.35
C SER A 183 6.85 1.26 -9.12
N THR A 184 7.17 0.48 -10.15
CA THR A 184 8.19 0.78 -11.14
C THR A 184 7.58 1.31 -12.43
N ARG A 185 8.41 1.93 -13.28
CA ARG A 185 7.96 2.44 -14.58
C ARG A 185 7.37 1.34 -15.47
N SER A 186 7.89 0.11 -15.39
CA SER A 186 7.38 -1.01 -16.17
C SER A 186 5.99 -1.41 -15.69
N GLU A 187 5.77 -1.51 -14.38
CA GLU A 187 4.44 -1.85 -13.85
C GLU A 187 3.41 -0.77 -14.18
N ARG A 188 3.80 0.50 -14.07
CA ARG A 188 2.96 1.63 -14.47
C ARG A 188 2.65 1.69 -15.98
N LEU A 189 3.50 1.11 -16.83
CA LEU A 189 3.26 1.06 -18.28
C LEU A 189 2.14 0.07 -18.65
N TRP A 190 2.00 -0.98 -17.86
CA TRP A 190 1.06 -2.09 -18.12
C TRP A 190 -0.25 -1.99 -17.33
N ALA A 191 -0.33 -1.02 -16.41
CA ALA A 191 -1.52 -0.70 -15.63
C ALA A 191 -2.43 0.30 -16.35
#